data_AF-B2JPN9-F1
#
_entry.id   AF-B2JPN9-F1
#
_cell.length_a   1.000
_cell.length_b   1.000
_cell.length_c   1.000
_cell.angle_alpha   90.00
_cell.angle_beta   90.00
_cell.angle_gamma   90.00
#
_symmetry.space_group_name_H-M   'P 1'
#
loop_
_entity.id
_entity.type
_entity.pdbx_description
1 polymer ?
#
loop_
_entity_poly.entity_id
_entity_poly.type
_entity_poly.pdbx_seq_one_letter_code
_entity_poly.pdbx_strand_id
1 'polypeptide(L)'
;MLRKTRTASQLQEEVSRRIHRAPEVVEDGVKIRVPRPQWQEPDASGCNWTMQHFGNAIGFDRVVNDALKAVQKEYNLSEETKDLNSLFGDFPKS
;
A
#
# COMPACT_ATOMS: atom_id res chain seq x y z
N MET A 1 10.42 4.00 -16.58
CA MET A 1 9.72 4.82 -15.57
C MET A 1 10.37 4.53 -14.23
N LEU A 2 10.83 5.55 -13.51
CA LEU A 2 11.49 5.38 -12.21
C LEU A 2 10.41 5.23 -11.13
N ARG A 3 10.22 4.01 -10.63
CA ARG A 3 9.27 3.73 -9.53
C ARG A 3 9.84 4.29 -8.23
N LYS A 4 9.01 4.98 -7.45
CA LYS A 4 9.41 5.48 -6.12
C LYS A 4 9.33 4.34 -5.10
N THR A 5 10.29 4.23 -4.20
CA THR A 5 10.22 3.25 -3.10
C THR A 5 9.44 3.83 -1.93
N ARG A 6 8.52 3.05 -1.37
CA ARG A 6 7.68 3.43 -0.22
C ARG A 6 7.55 2.25 0.74
N THR A 7 7.37 2.58 2.03
CA THR A 7 7.19 1.56 3.07
C THR A 7 5.80 0.92 3.00
N ALA A 8 5.65 -0.23 3.64
CA ALA A 8 4.40 -0.98 3.62
C ALA A 8 3.19 -0.15 4.09
N SER A 9 3.37 0.65 5.15
CA SER A 9 2.33 1.53 5.68
C SER A 9 1.96 2.63 4.69
N GLN A 10 2.95 3.26 4.05
CA GLN A 10 2.71 4.31 3.05
C GLN A 10 1.97 3.77 1.83
N LEU A 11 2.33 2.57 1.36
CA LEU A 11 1.62 1.91 0.26
C LEU A 11 0.17 1.56 0.64
N GLN A 12 -0.04 1.04 1.86
CA GLN A 12 -1.37 0.75 2.39
C GLN A 12 -2.26 2.00 2.44
N GLU A 13 -1.73 3.11 2.97
CA GLU A 13 -2.45 4.38 3.03
C GLU A 13 -2.75 4.95 1.64
N GLU A 14 -1.81 4.84 0.71
CA GLU A 14 -2.00 5.34 -0.66
C GLU A 14 -3.08 4.54 -1.41
N VAL A 15 -3.08 3.20 -1.28
CA VAL A 15 -4.13 2.34 -1.83
C VAL A 15 -5.47 2.66 -1.17
N SER A 16 -5.51 2.79 0.16
CA SER A 16 -6.73 3.18 0.89
C SER A 16 -7.27 4.51 0.41
N ARG A 17 -6.42 5.53 0.29
CA ARG A 17 -6.81 6.87 -0.16
C ARG A 17 -7.42 6.83 -1.55
N ARG A 18 -6.85 6.05 -2.49
CA ARG A 18 -7.37 5.95 -3.86
C ARG A 18 -8.71 5.25 -3.92
N ILE A 19 -8.86 4.15 -3.17
CA ILE A 19 -10.13 3.42 -3.07
C ILE A 19 -11.21 4.32 -2.46
N HIS A 20 -10.95 4.98 -1.32
CA HIS A 20 -11.92 5.86 -0.66
C HIS A 20 -12.12 7.21 -1.35
N ARG A 21 -11.35 7.52 -2.41
CA ARG A 21 -11.58 8.69 -3.27
C ARG A 21 -12.40 8.34 -4.51
N ALA A 22 -12.57 7.06 -4.82
CA ALA A 22 -13.38 6.63 -5.95
C ALA A 22 -14.85 7.00 -5.69
N PRO A 23 -15.53 7.63 -6.66
CA PRO A 23 -16.91 8.09 -6.49
C PRO A 23 -17.83 6.94 -6.06
N GLU A 24 -17.69 5.76 -6.68
CA GLU A 24 -18.47 4.56 -6.34
C GLU A 24 -18.39 4.20 -4.84
N VAL A 25 -17.20 4.28 -4.24
CA VAL A 25 -16.98 3.95 -2.82
C VAL A 25 -17.46 5.08 -1.91
N VAL A 26 -17.30 6.33 -2.34
CA VAL A 26 -17.74 7.52 -1.61
C VAL A 26 -19.27 7.59 -1.56
N GLU A 27 -19.94 7.34 -2.68
CA GLU A 27 -21.39 7.37 -2.82
C GLU A 27 -22.06 6.28 -1.98
N ASP A 28 -21.48 5.07 -1.96
CA ASP A 28 -21.98 3.95 -1.16
C ASP A 28 -21.57 4.05 0.32
N GLY A 29 -20.63 4.94 0.67
CA GLY A 29 -20.13 5.14 2.03
C GLY A 29 -19.33 3.96 2.59
N VAL A 30 -18.83 3.09 1.71
CA VAL A 30 -18.23 1.80 2.09
C VAL A 30 -16.81 1.96 2.59
N LYS A 31 -16.55 1.42 3.79
CA LYS A 31 -15.20 1.33 4.35
C LYS A 31 -14.54 0.02 3.91
N ILE A 32 -13.88 0.06 2.76
CA ILE A 32 -13.04 -1.05 2.28
C ILE A 32 -11.81 -1.18 3.18
N ARG A 33 -11.58 -2.39 3.70
CA ARG A 33 -10.40 -2.70 4.52
C ARG A 33 -9.24 -3.05 3.62
N VAL A 34 -8.24 -2.18 3.58
CA VAL A 34 -7.01 -2.40 2.80
C VAL A 34 -6.02 -3.24 3.62
N PRO A 35 -5.57 -4.39 3.09
CA PRO A 35 -4.60 -5.25 3.75
C PRO A 35 -3.19 -4.66 3.67
N ARG A 36 -2.27 -5.20 4.47
CA ARG A 36 -0.86 -4.82 4.40
C ARG A 36 -0.23 -5.37 3.11
N PRO A 37 0.61 -4.60 2.40
CA PRO A 37 1.31 -5.12 1.23
C PRO A 37 2.29 -6.21 1.65
N GLN A 38 2.30 -7.29 0.87
CA GLN A 38 3.22 -8.41 1.01
C GLN A 38 4.26 -8.33 -0.10
N TRP A 39 5.51 -8.59 0.26
CA TRP A 39 6.59 -8.69 -0.70
C TRP A 39 6.35 -9.89 -1.63
N GLN A 40 6.63 -9.70 -2.92
CA GLN A 40 6.63 -10.76 -3.92
C GLN A 40 7.79 -10.54 -4.89
N GLU A 41 8.10 -11.56 -5.69
CA GLU A 41 9.04 -11.41 -6.78
C GLU A 41 8.55 -10.34 -7.78
N PRO A 42 9.48 -9.54 -8.36
CA PRO A 42 9.14 -8.52 -9.33
C PRO A 42 8.35 -9.11 -10.49
N ASP A 43 7.09 -8.68 -10.64
CA ASP A 43 6.24 -9.10 -11.76
C ASP A 43 6.78 -8.57 -13.11
N ALA A 44 6.18 -8.94 -14.25
CA ALA A 44 6.48 -8.37 -15.57
C ALA A 44 6.42 -6.83 -15.59
N SER A 45 5.63 -6.23 -14.69
CA SER A 45 5.58 -4.78 -14.49
C SER A 45 6.81 -4.20 -13.77
N GLY A 46 7.57 -5.02 -13.04
CA GLY A 46 8.67 -4.64 -12.14
C GLY A 46 8.24 -4.32 -10.71
N CYS A 47 7.05 -4.80 -10.29
CA CYS A 47 6.49 -4.56 -8.96
C CYS A 47 6.83 -5.70 -8.01
N ASN A 48 7.44 -5.40 -6.87
CA ASN A 48 7.91 -6.36 -5.87
C ASN A 48 6.94 -6.55 -4.70
N TRP A 49 5.66 -6.20 -4.87
CA TRP A 49 4.67 -6.34 -3.81
C TRP A 49 3.25 -6.49 -4.34
N THR A 50 2.40 -7.12 -3.53
CA THR A 50 0.98 -7.30 -3.80
C THR A 50 0.15 -7.20 -2.54
N MET A 51 -1.16 -7.01 -2.71
CA MET A 51 -2.15 -6.96 -1.65
C MET A 51 -3.28 -7.90 -2.01
N GLN A 52 -3.64 -8.79 -1.10
CA GLN A 52 -4.72 -9.76 -1.26
C GLN A 52 -5.67 -9.69 -0.06
N HIS A 53 -6.91 -10.14 -0.25
CA HIS A 53 -7.95 -10.18 0.79
C HIS A 53 -8.41 -8.79 1.27
N PHE A 54 -8.83 -7.94 0.34
CA PHE A 54 -9.52 -6.69 0.68
C PHE A 54 -10.85 -7.00 1.38
N GLY A 55 -11.04 -6.42 2.56
CA GLY A 55 -12.29 -6.60 3.31
C GLY A 55 -13.36 -5.66 2.79
N ASN A 56 -14.60 -6.15 2.66
CA ASN A 56 -15.74 -5.36 2.20
C ASN A 56 -15.58 -4.79 0.78
N ALA A 57 -14.79 -5.44 -0.08
CA ALA A 57 -14.56 -5.04 -1.47
C ALA A 57 -15.53 -5.69 -2.46
N ILE A 58 -16.52 -6.46 -1.98
CA ILE A 58 -17.53 -7.12 -2.83
C ILE A 58 -18.32 -6.03 -3.55
N GLY A 59 -18.37 -6.08 -4.89
CA GLY A 59 -18.98 -5.05 -5.73
C GLY A 59 -18.02 -3.92 -6.15
N PHE A 60 -16.87 -3.79 -5.49
CA PHE A 60 -15.86 -2.76 -5.78
C PHE A 60 -14.54 -3.34 -6.32
N ASP A 61 -14.54 -4.60 -6.76
CA ASP A 61 -13.33 -5.30 -7.24
C ASP A 61 -12.61 -4.49 -8.32
N ARG A 62 -13.36 -3.89 -9.24
CA ARG A 62 -12.81 -3.04 -10.30
C ARG A 62 -12.09 -1.80 -9.75
N VAL A 63 -12.70 -1.10 -8.80
CA VAL A 63 -12.12 0.09 -8.14
C VAL A 63 -10.84 -0.29 -7.40
N VAL A 64 -10.90 -1.39 -6.64
CA VAL A 64 -9.77 -1.89 -5.87
C VAL A 64 -8.63 -2.30 -6.81
N ASN A 65 -8.92 -3.02 -7.89
CA ASN A 65 -7.94 -3.47 -8.86
C ASN A 65 -7.28 -2.31 -9.61
N ASP A 66 -8.06 -1.29 -10.00
CA ASP A 66 -7.55 -0.09 -10.67
C ASP A 66 -6.65 0.72 -9.74
N ALA A 67 -7.10 0.97 -8.50
CA ALA A 67 -6.31 1.65 -7.48
C ALA A 67 -5.00 0.88 -7.19
N LEU A 68 -5.07 -0.45 -7.04
CA LEU A 68 -3.92 -1.30 -6.79
C LEU A 68 -2.91 -1.23 -7.95
N LYS A 69 -3.37 -1.40 -9.20
CA LYS A 69 -2.50 -1.32 -10.40
C LYS A 69 -1.85 0.04 -10.56
N ALA A 70 -2.58 1.12 -10.28
CA ALA A 70 -2.04 2.47 -10.33
C ALA A 70 -0.88 2.63 -9.32
N VAL A 71 -1.07 2.19 -8.07
CA VAL A 71 -0.01 2.27 -7.04
C VAL A 71 1.15 1.34 -7.41
N GLN A 72 0.88 0.12 -7.87
CA GLN A 72 1.91 -0.83 -8.30
C GLN A 72 2.73 -0.34 -9.48
N LYS A 73 2.20 0.55 -10.33
CA LYS A 73 2.94 1.14 -11.46
C LYS A 73 3.87 2.27 -11.01
N GLU A 74 3.47 3.00 -9.97
CA GLU A 74 4.19 4.18 -9.47
C GLU A 74 5.20 3.85 -8.37
N TYR A 75 4.91 2.82 -7.56
CA TYR A 75 5.64 2.54 -6.33
C TYR A 75 6.10 1.10 -6.18
N ASN A 76 7.28 0.93 -5.61
CA ASN A 76 7.80 -0.35 -5.14
C ASN A 76 7.87 -0.36 -3.61
N LEU A 77 7.74 -1.56 -3.03
CA LEU A 77 7.88 -1.79 -1.61
C LEU A 77 9.37 -1.65 -1.29
N SER A 78 9.71 -0.64 -0.50
CA SER A 78 11.02 -0.61 0.14
C SER A 78 11.10 -1.80 1.07
N GLU A 79 12.17 -2.58 0.99
CA GLU A 79 12.57 -3.45 2.10
C GLU A 79 12.78 -2.54 3.30
N GLU A 80 11.75 -2.43 4.14
CA GLU A 80 11.86 -1.81 5.45
C GLU A 80 12.64 -2.82 6.29
N THR A 81 13.96 -2.86 6.08
CA THR A 81 14.88 -3.17 7.16
C THR A 81 14.44 -2.22 8.26
N LYS A 82 13.76 -2.77 9.28
CA LYS A 82 13.47 -2.02 10.48
C LYS A 82 14.79 -1.48 10.99
N ASP A 83 15.12 -0.24 10.67
CA ASP A 83 16.03 0.60 11.45
C ASP A 83 15.33 0.94 12.78
N LEU A 84 14.98 -0.10 13.54
CA LEU A 84 14.66 0.01 14.97
C LEU A 84 15.87 0.54 15.74
N ASN A 85 17.06 0.54 15.14
CA ASN A 85 18.27 1.09 15.72
C ASN A 85 18.27 2.64 15.81
N SER A 86 17.40 3.35 15.09
CA SER A 86 17.28 4.81 15.18
C SER A 86 16.21 5.32 16.15
N LEU A 87 15.36 4.44 16.71
CA LEU A 87 14.31 4.84 17.67
C LEU A 87 14.75 4.76 19.15
N PHE A 88 15.90 4.15 19.44
CA PHE A 88 16.51 4.08 20.77
C PHE A 88 17.89 4.77 20.83
N GLY A 89 18.20 5.64 19.87
CA GLY A 89 19.41 6.47 19.87
C GLY A 89 19.18 7.76 20.65
N ASP A 90 19.89 7.90 21.76
CA ASP A 90 19.98 9.08 22.63
C ASP A 90 18.98 9.15 23.81
N PHE A 91 19.17 8.24 24.77
CA PHE A 91 18.99 8.61 26.17
C PHE A 91 20.34 9.11 26.69
N PRO A 92 20.53 10.42 26.96
CA PRO A 92 21.75 10.86 27.61
C PRO A 92 21.82 10.24 29.01
N LYS A 93 22.84 9.40 29.23
CA LYS A 93 23.26 9.01 30.57
C LYS A 93 24.22 10.06 31.12
N SER A 94 23.97 10.43 32.37
CA SER A 94 24.79 11.19 33.34
C SER A 94 24.48 12.67 33.43
#